data_AF-A0AAU1VTH8-F1
#
_entry.id   AF-A0AAU1VTH8-F1
#
_cell.length_a   1.000
_cell.length_b   1.000
_cell.length_c   1.000
_cell.angle_alpha   90.00
_cell.angle_beta   90.00
_cell.angle_gamma   90.00
#
_symmetry.space_group_name_H-M   'P 1'
#
loop_
_entity.id
_entity.type
_entity.pdbx_description
1 polymer ?
#
loop_
_entity_poly.entity_id
_entity_poly.type
_entity_poly.pdbx_seq_one_letter_code
_entity_poly.pdbx_strand_id
1 'polypeptide(L)'
;MTTDWIAEARRVARGRRFDALGSSPVQQGARPAAPLSEAEICEAEAELGIAFPDPYRAYLFRQDAGDAVKRLCRSAAGWGWHRDSDTNYALLATAFPHPDSYRAYEDELIAREPPAEDFPDHHAYQAVREQWDAEYEVFEERKTSGAVYIQDNGCGFSTLLVVTGPLHGSLWFDGRATCDQILPLHLDGQPVSFTDWLARSSMDLVGW
;
A
#
# COMPACT_ATOMS: atom_id res chain seq x y z
N MET A 1 3.42 19.95 -22.27
CA MET A 1 4.60 19.81 -21.40
C MET A 1 4.81 18.33 -21.23
N THR A 2 5.98 17.79 -21.59
CA THR A 2 6.31 16.39 -21.35
C THR A 2 6.56 16.22 -19.85
N THR A 3 5.91 15.24 -19.21
CA THR A 3 6.13 14.92 -17.80
C THR A 3 7.55 14.42 -17.61
N ASP A 4 8.29 14.95 -16.63
CA ASP A 4 9.57 14.39 -16.21
C ASP A 4 9.28 13.21 -15.27
N TRP A 5 9.19 12.01 -15.84
CA TRP A 5 8.84 10.81 -15.10
C TRP A 5 9.92 10.40 -14.09
N ILE A 6 11.19 10.66 -14.40
CA ILE A 6 12.29 10.39 -13.46
C ILE A 6 12.16 11.25 -12.20
N ALA A 7 11.86 12.55 -12.35
CA ALA A 7 11.63 13.43 -11.22
C ALA A 7 10.40 13.00 -10.40
N GLU A 8 9.33 12.56 -11.07
CA GLU A 8 8.10 12.08 -10.44
C GLU A 8 8.32 10.75 -9.69
N ALA A 9 9.01 9.78 -10.29
CA ALA A 9 9.38 8.51 -9.66
C ALA A 9 10.16 8.75 -8.37
N ARG A 10 11.16 9.64 -8.42
CA ARG A 10 11.92 10.06 -7.22
C ARG A 10 11.04 10.72 -6.17
N ARG A 11 10.03 11.52 -6.56
CA ARG A 11 9.10 12.16 -5.63
C ARG A 11 8.22 11.12 -4.94
N VAL A 12 7.67 10.19 -5.73
CA VAL A 12 6.79 9.13 -5.27
C VAL A 12 7.54 8.15 -4.35
N ALA A 13 8.74 7.72 -4.72
CA ALA A 13 9.57 6.81 -3.93
C ALA A 13 9.90 7.34 -2.52
N ARG A 14 10.08 8.66 -2.37
CA ARG A 14 10.32 9.30 -1.06
C ARG A 14 9.12 9.22 -0.11
N GLY A 15 7.93 8.89 -0.62
CA GLY A 15 6.73 8.73 0.19
C GLY A 15 6.71 7.44 1.00
N ARG A 16 7.49 6.42 0.60
CA ARG A 16 7.71 5.23 1.42
C ARG A 16 8.73 5.52 2.51
N ARG A 17 8.46 5.05 3.73
CA ARG A 17 9.36 5.21 4.88
C ARG A 17 10.15 3.92 5.09
N PHE A 18 11.12 3.66 4.21
CA PHE A 18 12.12 2.61 4.44
C PHE A 18 12.96 3.01 5.68
N ASP A 19 13.05 2.14 6.68
CA ASP A 19 13.97 2.22 7.84
C ASP A 19 13.71 3.16 9.02
N ALA A 20 12.63 3.94 9.12
CA ALA A 20 12.41 4.74 10.33
C ALA A 20 11.78 3.99 11.53
N LEU A 21 11.33 2.75 11.31
CA LEU A 21 10.65 1.90 12.30
C LEU A 21 11.42 0.63 12.67
N GLY A 22 12.62 0.45 12.13
CA GLY A 22 13.38 -0.79 12.22
C GLY A 22 14.86 -0.56 12.48
N SER A 23 15.23 -0.26 13.74
CA SER A 23 16.39 -0.82 14.44
C SER A 23 16.65 -0.05 15.74
N SER A 24 16.11 -0.56 16.85
CA SER A 24 16.72 -0.35 18.15
C SER A 24 17.08 -1.73 18.72
N PRO A 25 18.33 -1.95 19.17
CA PRO A 25 18.75 -3.26 19.63
C PRO A 25 18.07 -3.59 20.95
N VAL A 26 17.39 -4.74 21.01
CA VAL A 26 17.01 -5.48 22.22
C VAL A 26 16.40 -4.62 23.34
N GLN A 27 15.07 -4.49 23.36
CA GLN A 27 14.36 -4.41 24.64
C GLN A 27 13.71 -5.76 24.94
N GLN A 28 14.39 -6.48 25.84
CA GLN A 28 13.87 -7.59 26.62
C GLN A 28 12.59 -7.14 27.35
N GLY A 29 11.48 -7.86 27.14
CA GLY A 29 10.21 -7.66 27.82
C GLY A 29 9.25 -6.71 27.09
N ALA A 30 8.76 -7.10 25.91
CA ALA A 30 7.68 -6.38 25.24
C ALA A 30 6.41 -6.49 26.08
N ARG A 31 6.13 -5.47 26.89
CA ARG A 31 4.81 -5.27 27.50
C ARG A 31 3.78 -5.25 26.34
N PRO A 32 2.64 -5.93 26.44
CA PRO A 32 1.59 -5.83 25.42
C PRO A 32 1.31 -4.35 25.20
N ALA A 33 1.33 -3.93 23.93
CA ALA A 33 1.10 -2.55 23.58
C ALA A 33 -0.27 -2.14 24.12
N ALA A 34 -0.33 -1.03 24.84
CA ALA A 34 -1.61 -0.52 25.30
C ALA A 34 -2.47 -0.18 24.07
N PRO A 35 -3.79 -0.42 24.13
CA PRO A 35 -4.69 0.05 23.10
C PRO A 35 -4.56 1.57 22.94
N LEU A 36 -4.74 2.05 21.70
CA LEU A 36 -4.65 3.48 21.40
C LEU A 36 -5.86 4.20 21.99
N SER A 37 -5.63 5.40 22.51
CA SER A 37 -6.69 6.31 22.94
C SER A 37 -7.30 7.04 21.75
N GLU A 38 -8.51 7.58 21.93
CA GLU A 38 -9.22 8.38 20.92
C GLU A 38 -8.36 9.58 20.47
N ALA A 39 -7.64 10.20 21.41
CA ALA A 39 -6.75 11.33 21.12
C ALA A 39 -5.56 10.92 20.23
N GLU A 40 -4.97 9.76 20.48
CA GLU A 40 -3.87 9.23 19.67
C GLU A 40 -4.32 8.86 18.26
N ILE A 41 -5.51 8.27 18.12
CA ILE A 41 -6.07 7.95 16.81
C ILE A 41 -6.38 9.23 16.02
N CYS A 42 -7.00 10.23 16.65
CA CYS A 42 -7.23 11.53 16.02
C CYS A 42 -5.93 12.23 15.62
N GLU A 43 -4.86 12.13 16.44
CA GLU A 43 -3.54 12.65 16.09
C GLU A 43 -2.97 11.92 14.85
N ALA A 44 -3.09 10.59 14.81
CA ALA A 44 -2.63 9.79 13.68
C ALA A 44 -3.36 10.14 12.39
N GLU A 45 -4.69 10.21 12.42
CA GLU A 45 -5.52 10.62 11.27
C GLU A 45 -5.15 12.01 10.76
N ALA A 46 -4.97 12.97 11.67
CA ALA A 46 -4.58 14.33 11.33
C ALA A 46 -3.18 14.40 10.70
N GLU A 47 -2.20 13.66 11.23
CA GLU A 47 -0.84 13.63 10.68
C GLU A 47 -0.78 12.92 9.33
N LEU A 48 -1.53 11.83 9.17
CA LEU A 48 -1.58 11.03 7.95
C LEU A 48 -2.48 11.63 6.87
N GLY A 49 -3.34 12.60 7.22
CA GLY A 49 -4.27 13.25 6.29
C GLY A 49 -5.39 12.32 5.81
N ILE A 50 -5.79 11.34 6.64
CA ILE A 50 -6.81 10.34 6.33
C ILE A 50 -7.81 10.22 7.49
N ALA A 51 -8.94 9.57 7.23
CA ALA A 51 -9.83 9.08 8.28
C ALA A 51 -9.83 7.55 8.24
N PHE A 52 -9.64 6.90 9.38
CA PHE A 52 -9.68 5.45 9.43
C PHE A 52 -11.11 4.92 9.27
N PRO A 53 -11.30 3.77 8.60
CA PRO A 53 -12.59 3.07 8.60
C PRO A 53 -13.05 2.73 10.02
N ASP A 54 -14.33 2.93 10.33
CA ASP A 54 -14.88 2.68 11.68
C ASP A 54 -14.54 1.29 12.24
N PRO A 55 -14.62 0.18 11.46
CA PRO A 55 -14.22 -1.13 11.95
C PRO A 55 -12.73 -1.22 12.33
N TYR A 56 -11.87 -0.50 11.60
CA TYR A 56 -10.44 -0.43 11.91
C TYR A 56 -10.19 0.42 13.16
N ARG A 57 -10.88 1.57 13.28
CA ARG A 57 -10.83 2.40 14.49
C ARG A 57 -11.22 1.60 15.74
N ALA A 58 -12.32 0.84 15.66
CA ALA A 58 -12.78 -0.05 16.72
C ALA A 58 -11.75 -1.14 17.09
N TYR A 59 -10.97 -1.61 16.12
CA TYR A 59 -9.89 -2.55 16.35
C TYR A 59 -8.69 -1.92 17.09
N LEU A 60 -8.32 -0.67 16.78
CA LEU A 60 -7.21 0.04 17.43
C LEU A 60 -7.41 0.26 18.94
N PHE A 61 -8.66 0.23 19.42
CA PHE A 61 -9.01 0.28 20.84
C PHE A 61 -8.84 -1.05 21.59
N ARG A 62 -8.55 -2.16 20.91
CA ARG A 62 -8.48 -3.49 21.55
C ARG A 62 -7.11 -3.73 22.18
N GLN A 63 -7.12 -4.28 23.40
CA GLN A 63 -5.91 -4.54 24.19
C GLN A 63 -5.05 -5.71 23.66
N ASP A 64 -5.63 -6.57 22.81
CA ASP A 64 -4.98 -7.74 22.22
C ASP A 64 -5.11 -7.72 20.69
N ALA A 65 -4.64 -6.62 20.09
CA ALA A 65 -4.43 -6.52 18.66
C ALA A 65 -3.38 -7.58 18.26
N GLY A 66 -3.84 -8.80 17.96
CA GLY A 66 -2.97 -9.92 17.61
C GLY A 66 -2.04 -9.61 16.45
N ASP A 67 -1.00 -10.44 16.26
CA ASP A 67 0.09 -10.18 15.32
C ASP A 67 -0.30 -10.28 13.82
N ALA A 68 -1.57 -10.58 13.52
CA ALA A 68 -2.08 -10.71 12.16
C ALA A 68 -2.15 -9.38 11.39
N VAL A 69 -2.27 -8.25 12.09
CA VAL A 69 -2.35 -6.90 11.49
C VAL A 69 -1.12 -6.10 11.90
N LYS A 70 -0.47 -5.44 10.94
CA LYS A 70 0.61 -4.49 11.21
C LYS A 70 0.08 -3.42 12.18
N ARG A 71 0.81 -3.20 13.27
CA ARG A 71 0.36 -2.33 14.37
C ARG A 71 0.59 -0.86 14.01
N LEU A 72 -0.43 -0.02 14.16
CA LEU A 72 -0.27 1.44 14.11
C LEU A 72 0.49 1.91 15.37
N CYS A 73 1.58 2.65 15.19
CA CYS A 73 2.34 3.22 16.29
C CYS A 73 2.99 4.56 15.90
N ARG A 74 3.40 5.32 16.91
CA ARG A 74 4.19 6.54 16.74
C ARG A 74 5.67 6.24 16.93
N SER A 75 6.50 6.76 16.03
CA SER A 75 7.96 6.68 16.11
C SER A 75 8.62 8.04 15.90
N ALA A 76 9.95 8.05 15.79
CA ALA A 76 10.70 9.25 15.46
C ALA A 76 10.34 9.84 14.08
N ALA A 77 9.79 9.04 13.17
CA ALA A 77 9.31 9.50 11.87
C ALA A 77 7.81 9.84 11.84
N GLY A 78 7.15 9.85 13.00
CA GLY A 78 5.71 10.12 13.12
C GLY A 78 4.86 8.86 13.20
N TRP A 79 3.57 8.99 12.89
CA TRP A 79 2.60 7.89 12.88
C TRP A 79 2.80 6.98 11.66
N GLY A 80 2.71 5.67 11.87
CA GLY A 80 2.80 4.68 10.80
C GLY A 80 2.62 3.26 11.31
N TRP A 81 2.75 2.29 10.41
CA TRP A 81 2.55 0.88 10.73
C TRP A 81 3.89 0.20 11.00
N HIS A 82 4.00 -0.47 12.14
CA HIS A 82 5.20 -1.19 12.56
C HIS A 82 5.55 -2.29 11.56
N ARG A 83 6.82 -2.33 11.12
CA ARG A 83 7.36 -3.22 10.07
C ARG A 83 6.69 -3.05 8.70
N ASP A 84 6.06 -1.89 8.47
CA ASP A 84 5.57 -1.55 7.14
C ASP A 84 6.56 -0.64 6.42
N SER A 85 7.08 -1.13 5.30
CA SER A 85 7.91 -0.36 4.35
C SER A 85 7.19 -0.06 3.04
N ASP A 86 5.99 -0.61 2.84
CA ASP A 86 5.33 -0.64 1.53
C ASP A 86 4.32 0.47 1.36
N THR A 87 3.66 0.90 2.44
CA THR A 87 2.70 2.02 2.37
C THR A 87 3.41 3.31 1.96
N ASN A 88 2.89 3.94 0.90
CA ASN A 88 3.32 5.24 0.45
C ASN A 88 2.51 6.35 1.13
N TYR A 89 3.12 6.99 2.13
CA TYR A 89 2.48 8.03 2.91
C TYR A 89 2.16 9.29 2.09
N ALA A 90 2.89 9.54 0.99
CA ALA A 90 2.62 10.67 0.11
C ALA A 90 1.37 10.45 -0.78
N LEU A 91 0.89 9.21 -0.90
CA LEU A 91 -0.29 8.85 -1.70
C LEU A 91 -1.51 8.49 -0.84
N LEU A 92 -1.40 8.46 0.50
CA LEU A 92 -2.49 8.08 1.39
C LEU A 92 -3.73 8.97 1.27
N ALA A 93 -3.56 10.27 1.05
CA ALA A 93 -4.68 11.20 0.84
C ALA A 93 -5.24 11.18 -0.60
N THR A 94 -4.66 10.38 -1.50
CA THR A 94 -5.16 10.19 -2.86
C THR A 94 -6.14 9.02 -2.87
N ALA A 95 -7.26 9.13 -3.58
CA ALA A 95 -8.26 8.07 -3.62
C ALA A 95 -7.69 6.77 -4.20
N PHE A 96 -8.05 5.63 -3.60
CA PHE A 96 -7.71 4.32 -4.14
C PHE A 96 -8.39 4.07 -5.49
N PRO A 97 -7.61 3.81 -6.56
CA PRO A 97 -8.17 3.59 -7.88
C PRO A 97 -8.75 2.18 -8.00
N HIS A 98 -9.95 2.05 -8.55
CA HIS A 98 -10.48 0.74 -8.89
C HIS A 98 -9.64 0.12 -10.01
N PRO A 99 -9.31 -1.20 -9.99
CA PRO A 99 -8.47 -1.80 -11.03
C PRO A 99 -8.91 -1.53 -12.46
N ASP A 100 -10.21 -1.61 -12.73
CA ASP A 100 -10.75 -1.32 -14.07
C ASP A 100 -10.50 0.12 -14.56
N SER A 101 -10.24 1.06 -13.67
CA SER A 101 -9.99 2.46 -14.06
C SER A 101 -8.64 2.68 -14.75
N TYR A 102 -7.66 1.78 -14.52
CA TYR A 102 -6.31 1.94 -15.05
C TYR A 102 -5.89 0.89 -16.09
N ARG A 103 -6.68 -0.17 -16.32
CA ARG A 103 -6.34 -1.26 -17.26
C ARG A 103 -5.97 -0.76 -18.67
N ALA A 104 -6.75 0.17 -19.22
CA ALA A 104 -6.48 0.67 -20.57
C ALA A 104 -5.15 1.46 -20.65
N TYR A 105 -4.80 2.18 -19.58
CA TYR A 105 -3.54 2.91 -19.50
C TYR A 105 -2.35 1.97 -19.31
N GLU A 106 -2.53 0.91 -18.52
CA GLU A 106 -1.56 -0.16 -18.36
C GLU A 106 -1.24 -0.83 -19.70
N ASP A 107 -2.28 -1.23 -20.45
CA ASP A 107 -2.12 -1.83 -21.78
C ASP A 107 -1.37 -0.89 -22.74
N GLU A 108 -1.69 0.41 -22.71
CA GLU A 108 -1.00 1.42 -23.50
C GLU A 108 0.48 1.57 -23.08
N LEU A 109 0.76 1.58 -21.77
CA LEU A 109 2.10 1.72 -21.25
C LEU A 109 2.97 0.51 -21.62
N ILE A 110 2.44 -0.71 -21.47
CA ILE A 110 3.09 -1.95 -21.90
C ILE A 110 3.36 -1.93 -23.41
N ALA A 111 2.40 -1.51 -24.23
CA ALA A 111 2.58 -1.41 -25.68
C ALA A 111 3.63 -0.36 -26.10
N ARG A 112 3.90 0.62 -25.24
CA ARG A 112 4.95 1.64 -25.44
C ARG A 112 6.33 1.22 -24.92
N GLU A 113 6.49 0.01 -24.37
CA GLU A 113 7.80 -0.47 -23.90
C GLU A 113 8.82 -0.40 -25.05
N PRO A 114 9.96 0.30 -24.86
CA PRO A 114 10.96 0.43 -25.93
C PRO A 114 11.59 -0.93 -26.23
N PRO A 115 11.53 -1.44 -27.47
CA PRO A 115 12.23 -2.66 -27.83
C PRO A 115 13.70 -2.34 -28.11
N ALA A 116 14.62 -3.18 -27.62
CA ALA A 116 16.06 -2.92 -27.73
C ALA A 116 16.57 -2.83 -29.18
N GLU A 117 15.89 -3.49 -30.12
CA GLU A 117 16.21 -3.52 -31.54
C GLU A 117 15.98 -2.21 -32.30
N ASP A 118 15.18 -1.30 -31.75
CA ASP A 118 14.89 -0.01 -32.39
C ASP A 118 16.01 1.03 -32.19
N PHE A 119 17.06 0.69 -31.44
CA PHE A 119 18.10 1.63 -31.03
C PHE A 119 19.46 1.29 -31.64
N PRO A 120 20.23 2.30 -32.07
CA PRO A 120 21.54 2.10 -32.71
C PRO A 120 22.61 1.57 -31.75
N ASP A 121 22.46 1.83 -30.46
CA ASP A 121 23.37 1.39 -29.41
C ASP A 121 22.65 1.27 -28.05
N HIS A 122 23.34 0.61 -27.12
CA HIS A 122 22.82 0.36 -25.78
C HIS A 122 22.58 1.64 -24.97
N HIS A 123 23.38 2.69 -25.15
CA HIS A 123 23.23 3.93 -24.38
C HIS A 123 21.98 4.70 -24.80
N ALA A 124 21.69 4.76 -26.11
CA ALA A 124 20.46 5.34 -26.63
C ALA A 124 19.22 4.59 -26.13
N TYR A 125 19.27 3.25 -26.12
CA TYR A 125 18.22 2.41 -25.55
C TYR A 125 18.00 2.69 -24.06
N GLN A 126 19.07 2.66 -23.26
CA GLN A 126 18.99 2.86 -21.81
C GLN A 126 18.34 4.20 -21.45
N ALA A 127 18.69 5.29 -22.15
CA ALA A 127 18.10 6.60 -21.86
C ALA A 127 16.56 6.66 -22.09
N VAL A 128 16.05 5.92 -23.07
CA VAL A 128 14.60 5.85 -23.33
C VAL A 128 13.92 4.86 -22.40
N ARG A 129 14.57 3.72 -22.10
CA ARG A 129 14.11 2.75 -21.11
C ARG A 129 13.96 3.37 -19.73
N GLU A 130 14.93 4.14 -19.26
CA GLU A 130 14.87 4.82 -17.96
C GLU A 130 13.65 5.74 -17.82
N GLN A 131 13.23 6.40 -18.89
CA GLN A 131 12.02 7.23 -18.86
C GLN A 131 10.73 6.40 -18.79
N TRP A 132 10.68 5.31 -19.56
CA TRP A 132 9.55 4.38 -19.54
C TRP A 132 9.46 3.64 -18.19
N ASP A 133 10.58 3.15 -17.66
CA ASP A 133 10.68 2.49 -16.36
C ASP A 133 10.22 3.45 -15.26
N ALA A 134 10.64 4.73 -15.29
CA ALA A 134 10.18 5.73 -14.33
C ALA A 134 8.67 6.01 -14.41
N GLU A 135 8.09 6.04 -15.61
CA GLU A 135 6.64 6.15 -15.79
C GLU A 135 5.91 4.92 -15.22
N TYR A 136 6.44 3.73 -15.49
CA TYR A 136 5.91 2.45 -15.02
C TYR A 136 5.99 2.31 -13.48
N GLU A 137 7.10 2.72 -12.87
CA GLU A 137 7.26 2.73 -11.40
C GLU A 137 6.24 3.66 -10.73
N VAL A 138 6.04 4.86 -11.27
CA VAL A 138 5.03 5.80 -10.77
C VAL A 138 3.63 5.22 -10.92
N PHE A 139 3.38 4.56 -12.05
CA PHE A 139 2.11 3.89 -12.33
C PHE A 139 1.83 2.77 -11.33
N GLU A 140 2.78 1.86 -11.12
CA GLU A 140 2.68 0.76 -10.15
C GLU A 140 2.44 1.26 -8.73
N GLU A 141 3.13 2.32 -8.32
CA GLU A 141 2.90 2.88 -6.99
C GLU A 141 1.46 3.41 -6.85
N ARG A 142 0.96 4.08 -7.88
CA ARG A 142 -0.35 4.71 -7.83
C ARG A 142 -1.49 3.72 -7.74
N LYS A 143 -1.30 2.45 -8.17
CA LYS A 143 -2.30 1.38 -8.01
C LYS A 143 -2.72 1.14 -6.55
N THR A 144 -1.89 1.49 -5.58
CA THR A 144 -2.17 1.34 -4.13
C THR A 144 -2.33 2.68 -3.40
N SER A 145 -2.53 3.78 -4.13
CA SER A 145 -2.88 5.08 -3.54
C SER A 145 -4.05 4.94 -2.58
N GLY A 146 -4.07 5.69 -1.48
CA GLY A 146 -5.22 5.64 -0.56
C GLY A 146 -5.45 4.30 0.15
N ALA A 147 -4.51 3.37 0.09
CA ALA A 147 -4.55 2.12 0.83
C ALA A 147 -3.30 1.94 1.70
N VAL A 148 -3.45 1.13 2.74
CA VAL A 148 -2.37 0.79 3.67
C VAL A 148 -2.15 -0.72 3.67
N TYR A 149 -0.89 -1.13 3.72
CA TYR A 149 -0.51 -2.55 3.79
C TYR A 149 -0.70 -3.07 5.20
N ILE A 150 -1.87 -3.62 5.53
CA ILE A 150 -2.22 -4.04 6.89
C ILE A 150 -1.71 -5.42 7.27
N GLN A 151 -1.36 -6.27 6.32
CA GLN A 151 -0.85 -7.63 6.58
C GLN A 151 0.10 -8.05 5.46
N ASP A 152 1.20 -8.69 5.83
CA ASP A 152 2.08 -9.42 4.91
C ASP A 152 1.58 -10.88 4.84
N ASN A 153 1.38 -11.40 3.63
CA ASN A 153 0.90 -12.77 3.38
C ASN A 153 2.04 -13.70 2.89
N GLY A 154 3.30 -13.25 2.96
CA GLY A 154 4.47 -13.93 2.41
C GLY A 154 4.58 -13.81 0.88
N CYS A 155 5.75 -14.15 0.33
CA CYS A 155 6.01 -14.21 -1.12
C CYS A 155 5.70 -12.90 -1.90
N GLY A 156 5.75 -11.74 -1.23
CA GLY A 156 5.41 -10.45 -1.84
C GLY A 156 3.91 -10.16 -1.90
N PHE A 157 3.06 -11.03 -1.35
CA PHE A 157 1.63 -10.80 -1.22
C PHE A 157 1.31 -10.00 0.04
N SER A 158 0.28 -9.17 -0.04
CA SER A 158 -0.15 -8.37 1.10
C SER A 158 -1.64 -8.10 1.06
N THR A 159 -2.19 -7.74 2.22
CA THR A 159 -3.57 -7.28 2.33
C THR A 159 -3.57 -5.78 2.50
N LEU A 160 -4.38 -5.13 1.68
CA LEU A 160 -4.58 -3.69 1.65
C LEU A 160 -5.88 -3.34 2.36
N LEU A 161 -5.87 -2.31 3.21
CA LEU A 161 -7.06 -1.63 3.69
C LEU A 161 -7.16 -0.27 3.01
N VAL A 162 -8.28 -0.01 2.33
CA VAL A 162 -8.53 1.28 1.70
C VAL A 162 -8.97 2.31 2.76
N VAL A 163 -8.26 3.42 2.83
CA VAL A 163 -8.47 4.51 3.80
C VAL A 163 -8.85 5.84 3.16
N THR A 164 -8.83 5.95 1.83
CA THR A 164 -9.24 7.16 1.10
C THR A 164 -9.95 6.84 -0.20
N GLY A 165 -11.05 7.56 -0.47
CA GLY A 165 -11.80 7.49 -1.74
C GLY A 165 -13.09 6.66 -1.66
N PRO A 166 -13.74 6.38 -2.81
CA PRO A 166 -15.05 5.73 -2.86
C PRO A 166 -15.09 4.30 -2.30
N LEU A 167 -13.94 3.64 -2.26
CA LEU A 167 -13.77 2.26 -1.79
C LEU A 167 -13.34 2.20 -0.31
N HIS A 168 -13.47 3.29 0.43
CA HIS A 168 -13.10 3.40 1.85
C HIS A 168 -13.62 2.24 2.70
N GLY A 169 -12.74 1.65 3.51
CA GLY A 169 -13.07 0.52 4.39
C GLY A 169 -13.09 -0.85 3.74
N SER A 170 -12.96 -0.93 2.41
CA SER A 170 -12.82 -2.21 1.71
C SER A 170 -11.42 -2.82 1.85
N LEU A 171 -11.34 -4.14 1.72
CA LEU A 171 -10.12 -4.92 1.80
C LEU A 171 -9.79 -5.55 0.45
N TRP A 172 -8.51 -5.55 0.12
CA TRP A 172 -7.99 -6.05 -1.16
C TRP A 172 -6.75 -6.90 -0.94
N PHE A 173 -6.55 -7.87 -1.82
CA PHE A 173 -5.34 -8.67 -1.92
C PHE A 173 -4.43 -8.08 -2.99
N ASP A 174 -3.22 -7.67 -2.60
CA ASP A 174 -2.18 -7.27 -3.53
C ASP A 174 -1.49 -8.55 -4.05
N GLY A 175 -1.95 -9.01 -5.22
CA GLY A 175 -1.47 -10.20 -5.94
C GLY A 175 -0.41 -9.89 -7.00
N ARG A 176 0.07 -8.64 -7.07
CA ARG A 176 0.93 -8.19 -8.17
C ARG A 176 2.25 -8.94 -8.27
N ALA A 177 2.72 -9.56 -7.18
CA ALA A 177 3.92 -10.39 -7.20
C ALA A 177 3.83 -11.60 -8.15
N THR A 178 2.62 -12.05 -8.52
CA THR A 178 2.46 -13.22 -9.42
C THR A 178 1.47 -13.03 -10.56
N CYS A 179 0.41 -12.24 -10.39
CA CYS A 179 -0.62 -12.08 -11.41
C CYS A 179 -0.83 -10.63 -11.86
N ASP A 180 0.00 -9.69 -11.41
CA ASP A 180 -0.09 -8.25 -11.70
C ASP A 180 -1.45 -7.61 -11.33
N GLN A 181 -2.24 -8.27 -10.46
CA GLN A 181 -3.59 -7.83 -10.08
C GLN A 181 -3.71 -7.48 -8.60
N ILE A 182 -4.60 -6.52 -8.34
CA ILE A 182 -5.12 -6.20 -7.00
C ILE A 182 -6.58 -6.66 -6.98
N LEU A 183 -6.89 -7.62 -6.10
CA LEU A 183 -8.14 -8.36 -6.11
C LEU A 183 -9.01 -8.00 -4.91
N PRO A 184 -10.31 -7.73 -5.09
CA PRO A 184 -11.18 -7.40 -3.96
C PRO A 184 -11.45 -8.65 -3.12
N LEU A 185 -11.36 -8.53 -1.80
CA LEU A 185 -11.70 -9.63 -0.90
C LEU A 185 -13.21 -9.71 -0.68
N HIS A 186 -13.76 -10.91 -0.90
CA HIS A 186 -15.18 -11.17 -0.78
C HIS A 186 -15.47 -12.31 0.19
N LEU A 187 -16.59 -12.20 0.90
CA LEU A 187 -17.20 -13.27 1.68
C LEU A 187 -18.65 -13.41 1.23
N ASP A 188 -19.04 -14.62 0.82
CA ASP A 188 -20.39 -14.94 0.32
C ASP A 188 -20.87 -13.98 -0.80
N GLY A 189 -19.94 -13.58 -1.67
CA GLY A 189 -20.22 -12.70 -2.81
C GLY A 189 -20.40 -11.22 -2.46
N GLN A 190 -20.08 -10.80 -1.23
CA GLN A 190 -20.09 -9.40 -0.80
C GLN A 190 -18.69 -8.97 -0.34
N PRO A 191 -18.33 -7.68 -0.48
CA PRO A 191 -17.06 -7.17 0.04
C PRO A 191 -16.91 -7.51 1.53
N VAL A 192 -15.77 -8.10 1.91
CA VAL A 192 -15.53 -8.50 3.30
C VAL A 192 -15.31 -7.27 4.18
N SER A 193 -15.93 -7.26 5.37
CA SER A 193 -15.64 -6.23 6.37
C SER A 193 -14.30 -6.50 7.06
N PHE A 194 -13.64 -5.46 7.58
CA PHE A 194 -12.41 -5.64 8.36
C PHE A 194 -12.60 -6.61 9.54
N THR A 195 -13.74 -6.52 10.24
CA THR A 195 -14.03 -7.39 11.38
C THR A 195 -14.17 -8.86 10.97
N ASP A 196 -14.83 -9.14 9.84
CA ASP A 196 -15.00 -10.51 9.34
C ASP A 196 -13.68 -11.08 8.82
N TRP A 197 -12.86 -10.24 8.21
CA TRP A 197 -11.55 -10.61 7.70
C TRP A 197 -10.57 -11.03 8.81
N LEU A 198 -10.60 -10.40 10.00
CA LEU A 198 -9.68 -10.70 11.11
C LEU A 198 -9.61 -12.18 11.52
N ALA A 199 -10.68 -12.94 11.29
CA ALA A 199 -10.76 -14.36 11.65
C ALA A 199 -10.36 -15.31 10.51
N ARG A 200 -9.84 -14.79 9.38
CA ARG A 200 -9.69 -15.52 8.13
C ARG A 200 -8.35 -15.24 7.45
N SER A 201 -7.93 -16.15 6.56
CA SER A 201 -6.84 -15.89 5.64
C SER A 201 -7.34 -15.06 4.47
N SER A 202 -6.54 -14.08 4.03
CA SER A 202 -6.85 -13.25 2.86
C SER A 202 -6.95 -14.10 1.59
N MET A 203 -6.15 -15.17 1.47
CA MET A 203 -6.18 -16.07 0.31
C MET A 203 -7.50 -16.84 0.18
N ASP A 204 -8.18 -17.13 1.29
CA ASP A 204 -9.48 -17.84 1.28
C ASP A 204 -10.64 -16.94 0.80
N LEU A 205 -10.40 -15.64 0.72
CA LEU A 205 -11.39 -14.61 0.39
C LEU A 205 -11.20 -14.04 -1.02
N VAL A 206 -10.19 -14.52 -1.75
CA VAL A 206 -9.99 -14.20 -3.16
C VAL A 206 -10.89 -15.11 -4.00
N GLY A 207 -11.76 -14.52 -4.80
CA GLY A 207 -12.51 -15.24 -5.83
C GLY A 207 -11.62 -15.47 -7.05
N TRP A 208 -10.94 -16.61 -7.09
CA TRP A 208 -10.18 -17.07 -8.26
C TRP A 208 -11.09 -17.41 -9.44
#